data_AF-F4N9M5-F1
#
_entry.id   AF-F4N9M5-F1
#
_cell.length_a   1.000
_cell.length_b   1.000
_cell.length_c   1.000
_cell.angle_alpha   90.00
_cell.angle_beta   90.00
_cell.angle_gamma   90.00
#
_symmetry.space_group_name_H-M   'P 1'
#
loop_
_entity.id
_entity.type
_entity.pdbx_description
1 polymer ?
#
loop_
_entity_poly.entity_id
_entity_poly.type
_entity_poly.pdbx_seq_one_letter_code
_entity_poly.pdbx_strand_id
1 'polypeptide(L)'
;FANTAHGCNSIMASKFALKLADILVTEAGFGADLGAEKFLDIKCRFAGFKPAAVVIVATVRALKMHGGVPKAQLTEENLGALEKGLANLAKHIENVQGFGVPVVIAVNAFPTDTRAELDLLVKIAQGIGADVALSEVWAKGADGGVELAKKVLAAMDRPSNFKFLYDVALPIKEKIETIAKKIYGADAVNYLP
;
A
#
# COMPACT_ATOMS: atom_id res chain seq x y z
N PHE A 1 -4.84 15.02 8.91
CA PHE A 1 -3.37 14.89 8.86
C PHE A 1 -2.96 13.44 9.04
N ALA A 2 -1.86 13.02 8.42
CA ALA A 2 -1.36 11.64 8.45
C ALA A 2 0.05 11.52 9.07
N ASN A 3 0.64 12.64 9.52
CA ASN A 3 1.89 12.69 10.28
C ASN A 3 1.62 12.69 11.78
N THR A 4 0.95 13.72 12.31
CA THR A 4 0.58 13.86 13.74
C THR A 4 -0.73 13.17 14.11
N ALA A 5 -1.46 12.64 13.13
CA ALA A 5 -2.69 11.87 13.31
C ALA A 5 -2.73 10.69 12.31
N HIS A 6 -3.80 9.89 12.33
CA HIS A 6 -3.88 8.62 11.61
C HIS A 6 -4.23 8.73 10.11
N GLY A 7 -4.63 9.91 9.62
CA GLY A 7 -4.79 10.11 8.17
C GLY A 7 -5.95 9.39 7.49
N CYS A 8 -7.01 9.01 8.22
CA CYS A 8 -8.17 8.30 7.64
C CYS A 8 -9.45 9.14 7.76
N ASN A 9 -10.44 8.86 6.91
CA ASN A 9 -11.81 9.36 7.10
C ASN A 9 -12.45 8.75 8.37
N SER A 10 -13.60 9.30 8.77
CA SER A 10 -14.26 8.96 10.03
C SER A 10 -14.63 7.48 10.15
N ILE A 11 -14.53 6.96 11.38
CA ILE A 11 -15.02 5.62 11.73
C ILE A 11 -16.52 5.52 11.47
N MET A 12 -17.29 6.58 11.78
CA MET A 12 -18.74 6.59 11.57
C MET A 12 -19.11 6.38 10.10
N ALA A 13 -18.48 7.09 9.16
CA ALA A 13 -18.74 6.92 7.73
C ALA A 13 -18.42 5.49 7.28
N SER A 14 -17.30 4.93 7.75
CA SER A 14 -16.88 3.57 7.37
C SER A 14 -17.84 2.50 7.96
N LYS A 15 -18.26 2.66 9.22
CA LYS A 15 -19.24 1.76 9.86
C LYS A 15 -20.60 1.82 9.16
N PHE A 16 -21.05 3.02 8.80
CA PHE A 16 -22.32 3.21 8.12
C PHE A 16 -22.30 2.59 6.72
N ALA A 17 -21.23 2.82 5.94
CA ALA A 17 -21.09 2.23 4.61
C ALA A 17 -21.06 0.70 4.65
N LEU A 18 -20.34 0.09 5.62
CA LEU A 18 -20.31 -1.36 5.83
C LEU A 18 -21.67 -1.96 6.25
N LYS A 19 -22.66 -1.14 6.61
CA LYS A 19 -24.04 -1.59 6.86
C LYS A 19 -24.95 -1.47 5.64
N LEU A 20 -24.54 -0.73 4.62
CA LEU A 20 -25.35 -0.41 3.45
C LEU A 20 -24.81 -1.01 2.15
N ALA A 21 -23.55 -1.43 2.12
CA ALA A 21 -22.89 -1.98 0.96
C ALA A 21 -22.12 -3.25 1.32
N ASP A 22 -22.02 -4.17 0.38
CA ASP A 22 -21.24 -5.40 0.51
C ASP A 22 -19.73 -5.12 0.52
N ILE A 23 -19.32 -4.04 -0.16
CA ILE A 23 -17.91 -3.67 -0.32
C ILE A 23 -17.74 -2.18 0.00
N LEU A 24 -16.84 -1.89 0.93
CA LEU A 24 -16.37 -0.53 1.22
C LEU A 24 -14.93 -0.36 0.72
N VAL A 25 -14.73 0.56 -0.21
CA VAL A 25 -13.39 1.08 -0.55
C VAL A 25 -13.12 2.31 0.28
N THR A 26 -11.98 2.34 0.97
CA THR A 26 -11.52 3.49 1.75
C THR A 26 -10.00 3.63 1.62
N GLU A 27 -9.44 4.74 2.09
CA GLU A 27 -8.03 5.07 1.93
C GLU A 27 -7.44 5.71 3.20
N ALA A 28 -6.12 5.79 3.24
CA ALA A 28 -5.36 6.51 4.24
C ALA A 28 -4.28 7.36 3.56
N GLY A 29 -3.98 8.52 4.14
CA GLY A 29 -3.01 9.46 3.57
C GLY A 29 -1.56 9.00 3.71
N PHE A 30 -0.69 9.50 2.81
CA PHE A 30 0.72 9.10 2.63
C PHE A 30 0.90 7.65 2.14
N GLY A 31 2.14 7.14 2.21
CA GLY A 31 2.47 5.76 1.86
C GLY A 31 1.96 4.75 2.88
N ALA A 32 2.12 3.46 2.57
CA ALA A 32 1.67 2.38 3.44
C ALA A 32 2.43 2.31 4.78
N ASP A 33 3.64 2.86 4.81
CA ASP A 33 4.46 3.02 6.01
C ASP A 33 3.83 3.93 7.06
N LEU A 34 3.05 4.95 6.66
CA LEU A 34 2.36 5.85 7.57
C LEU A 34 0.85 5.64 7.56
N GLY A 35 0.21 5.74 6.41
CA GLY A 35 -1.24 5.71 6.29
C GLY A 35 -1.80 4.34 6.59
N ALA A 36 -1.27 3.31 5.92
CA ALA A 36 -1.77 1.94 6.09
C ALA A 36 -1.45 1.40 7.49
N GLU A 37 -0.23 1.59 8.00
CA GLU A 37 0.11 1.24 9.40
C GLU A 37 -0.89 1.84 10.39
N LYS A 38 -1.14 3.16 10.34
CA LYS A 38 -2.08 3.82 11.25
C LYS A 38 -3.52 3.39 11.01
N PHE A 39 -3.92 3.12 9.78
CA PHE A 39 -5.25 2.58 9.49
C PHE A 39 -5.44 1.21 10.15
N LEU A 40 -4.44 0.34 10.05
CA LEU A 40 -4.48 -1.03 10.55
C LEU A 40 -4.32 -1.08 12.08
N ASP A 41 -3.33 -0.41 12.65
CA ASP A 41 -3.03 -0.48 14.09
C ASP A 41 -3.91 0.43 14.96
N ILE A 42 -4.44 1.53 14.40
CA ILE A 42 -5.26 2.50 15.15
C ILE A 42 -6.73 2.37 14.72
N LYS A 43 -7.08 2.73 13.47
CA LYS A 43 -8.50 2.83 13.06
C LYS A 43 -9.20 1.47 13.14
N CYS A 44 -8.60 0.40 12.61
CA CYS A 44 -9.20 -0.93 12.64
C CYS A 44 -9.33 -1.44 14.08
N ARG A 45 -8.34 -1.19 14.93
CA ARG A 45 -8.37 -1.56 16.35
C ARG A 45 -9.54 -0.93 17.09
N PHE A 46 -9.71 0.38 16.98
CA PHE A 46 -10.82 1.09 17.65
C PHE A 46 -12.18 0.75 17.04
N ALA A 47 -12.26 0.49 15.74
CA ALA A 47 -13.52 0.24 15.06
C ALA A 47 -13.96 -1.23 15.09
N GLY A 48 -13.05 -2.17 15.38
CA GLY A 48 -13.25 -3.60 15.24
C GLY A 48 -13.24 -4.08 13.79
N PHE A 49 -12.60 -3.32 12.88
CA PHE A 49 -12.54 -3.68 11.46
C PHE A 49 -11.50 -4.78 11.19
N LYS A 50 -11.82 -5.61 10.21
CA LYS A 50 -10.93 -6.64 9.67
C LYS A 50 -10.84 -6.46 8.15
N PRO A 51 -9.80 -5.81 7.62
CA PRO A 51 -9.68 -5.57 6.19
C PRO A 51 -9.58 -6.88 5.40
N ALA A 52 -10.33 -6.97 4.31
CA ALA A 52 -10.37 -8.15 3.45
C ALA A 52 -9.24 -8.14 2.39
N ALA A 53 -8.86 -6.97 1.89
CA ALA A 53 -7.75 -6.78 0.98
C ALA A 53 -7.19 -5.35 1.11
N VAL A 54 -5.95 -5.14 0.67
CA VAL A 54 -5.31 -3.84 0.55
C VAL A 54 -4.83 -3.64 -0.88
N VAL A 55 -5.16 -2.48 -1.45
CA VAL A 55 -4.61 -2.05 -2.73
C VAL A 55 -3.45 -1.08 -2.49
N ILE A 56 -2.28 -1.38 -3.04
CA ILE A 56 -1.14 -0.45 -3.06
C ILE A 56 -1.04 0.14 -4.46
N VAL A 57 -1.12 1.47 -4.54
CA VAL A 57 -1.02 2.19 -5.82
C VAL A 57 0.44 2.54 -6.10
N ALA A 58 0.89 2.28 -7.32
CA ALA A 58 2.24 2.61 -7.78
C ALA A 58 2.23 3.16 -9.22
N THR A 59 3.27 3.90 -9.60
CA THR A 59 3.51 4.33 -10.98
C THR A 59 4.95 4.04 -11.37
N VAL A 60 5.19 3.75 -12.64
CA VAL A 60 6.56 3.54 -13.18
C VAL A 60 7.43 4.77 -12.91
N ARG A 61 6.89 5.97 -13.11
CA ARG A 61 7.59 7.24 -12.87
C ARG A 61 7.99 7.43 -11.40
N ALA A 62 7.11 7.14 -10.44
CA ALA A 62 7.45 7.25 -9.03
C ALA A 62 8.54 6.25 -8.64
N LEU A 63 8.48 5.03 -9.16
CA LEU A 63 9.50 4.02 -8.90
C LEU A 63 10.84 4.40 -9.54
N LYS A 64 10.86 4.96 -10.75
CA LYS A 64 12.09 5.55 -11.32
C LYS A 64 12.67 6.66 -10.44
N MET A 65 11.85 7.50 -9.80
CA MET A 65 12.33 8.48 -8.82
C MET A 65 12.97 7.81 -7.60
N HIS A 66 12.36 6.75 -7.06
CA HIS A 66 12.97 5.95 -6.00
C HIS A 66 14.27 5.27 -6.43
N GLY A 67 14.42 4.98 -7.73
CA GLY A 67 15.66 4.52 -8.36
C GLY A 67 16.71 5.60 -8.62
N GLY A 68 16.43 6.86 -8.27
CA GLY A 68 17.35 8.00 -8.39
C GLY A 68 17.15 8.89 -9.62
N VAL A 69 16.12 8.66 -10.44
CA VAL A 69 15.87 9.51 -11.62
C VAL A 69 15.27 10.87 -11.17
N PRO A 70 15.87 12.01 -11.58
CA PRO A 70 15.31 13.33 -11.27
C PRO A 70 13.92 13.52 -11.88
N LYS A 71 13.08 14.32 -11.21
CA LYS A 71 11.70 14.57 -11.63
C LYS A 71 11.56 15.04 -13.09
N ALA A 72 12.54 15.78 -13.59
CA ALA A 72 12.54 16.31 -14.96
C ALA A 72 12.80 15.25 -16.05
N GLN A 73 13.24 14.03 -15.70
CA GLN A 73 13.69 12.99 -16.65
C GLN A 73 12.85 11.71 -16.59
N LEU A 74 11.63 11.78 -16.04
CA LEU A 74 10.80 10.59 -15.80
C LEU A 74 10.06 10.05 -17.02
N THR A 75 10.07 10.77 -18.13
CA THR A 75 9.39 10.39 -19.37
C THR A 75 10.18 9.40 -20.21
N GLU A 76 11.50 9.33 -20.01
CA GLU A 76 12.38 8.40 -20.72
C GLU A 76 12.34 7.03 -20.06
N GLU A 77 12.36 5.98 -20.88
CA GLU A 77 12.44 4.60 -20.39
C GLU A 77 13.72 4.40 -19.57
N ASN A 78 13.61 3.80 -18.38
CA ASN A 78 14.80 3.43 -17.61
C ASN A 78 14.54 2.19 -16.72
N LEU A 79 14.73 1.01 -17.30
CA LEU A 79 14.54 -0.27 -16.61
C LEU A 79 15.48 -0.44 -15.40
N GLY A 80 16.73 0.03 -15.49
CA GLY A 80 17.68 -0.09 -14.39
C GLY A 80 17.32 0.76 -13.18
N ALA A 81 16.82 1.97 -13.40
CA ALA A 81 16.29 2.80 -12.31
C ALA A 81 14.98 2.26 -11.77
N LEU A 82 14.08 1.78 -12.65
CA LEU A 82 12.84 1.15 -12.23
C LEU A 82 13.10 -0.06 -11.32
N GLU A 83 14.02 -0.94 -11.69
CA GLU A 83 14.43 -2.11 -10.90
C GLU A 83 14.93 -1.70 -9.51
N LYS A 84 15.80 -0.69 -9.43
CA LYS A 84 16.28 -0.16 -8.13
C LYS A 84 15.14 0.40 -7.28
N GLY A 85 14.23 1.15 -7.90
CA GLY A 85 13.10 1.77 -7.21
C GLY A 85 12.03 0.79 -6.75
N LEU A 86 11.95 -0.39 -7.37
CA LEU A 86 11.01 -1.45 -6.97
C LEU A 86 11.27 -1.98 -5.56
N ALA A 87 12.46 -1.79 -5.00
CA ALA A 87 12.72 -2.07 -3.59
C ALA A 87 11.77 -1.32 -2.64
N ASN A 88 11.35 -0.09 -3.00
CA ASN A 88 10.38 0.66 -2.23
C ASN A 88 8.99 -0.02 -2.25
N LEU A 89 8.53 -0.43 -3.42
CA LEU A 89 7.25 -1.14 -3.56
C LEU A 89 7.29 -2.50 -2.84
N ALA A 90 8.39 -3.23 -2.99
CA ALA A 90 8.61 -4.51 -2.32
C ALA A 90 8.48 -4.38 -0.80
N LYS A 91 9.08 -3.35 -0.20
CA LYS A 91 8.97 -3.12 1.25
C LYS A 91 7.55 -2.81 1.69
N HIS A 92 6.79 -2.03 0.91
CA HIS A 92 5.38 -1.78 1.22
C HIS A 92 4.51 -3.05 1.10
N ILE A 93 4.79 -3.92 0.11
CA ILE A 93 4.13 -5.23 -0.01
C ILE A 93 4.41 -6.09 1.22
N GLU A 94 5.67 -6.24 1.59
CA GLU A 94 6.12 -6.99 2.77
C GLU A 94 5.43 -6.47 4.05
N ASN A 95 5.38 -5.15 4.23
CA ASN A 95 4.76 -4.54 5.40
C ASN A 95 3.29 -4.90 5.51
N VAL A 96 2.52 -4.79 4.43
CA VAL A 96 1.08 -5.12 4.43
C VAL A 96 0.86 -6.62 4.62
N GLN A 97 1.67 -7.46 3.97
CA GLN A 97 1.67 -8.91 4.20
C GLN A 97 1.98 -9.26 5.67
N GLY A 98 2.82 -8.46 6.34
CA GLY A 98 3.13 -8.58 7.77
C GLY A 98 1.91 -8.43 8.68
N PHE A 99 0.88 -7.68 8.26
CA PHE A 99 -0.42 -7.59 8.93
C PHE A 99 -1.35 -8.78 8.62
N GLY A 100 -0.96 -9.68 7.71
CA GLY A 100 -1.75 -10.86 7.34
C GLY A 100 -2.93 -10.56 6.42
N VAL A 101 -2.86 -9.46 5.64
CA VAL A 101 -3.93 -9.03 4.71
C VAL A 101 -3.49 -9.28 3.26
N PRO A 102 -4.37 -9.83 2.39
CA PRO A 102 -4.10 -9.95 0.95
C PRO A 102 -3.77 -8.61 0.27
N VAL A 103 -2.75 -8.60 -0.59
CA VAL A 103 -2.25 -7.40 -1.27
C VAL A 103 -2.51 -7.48 -2.78
N VAL A 104 -3.02 -6.38 -3.34
CA VAL A 104 -3.14 -6.16 -4.78
C VAL A 104 -2.42 -4.87 -5.16
N ILE A 105 -1.62 -4.89 -6.21
CA ILE A 105 -0.94 -3.71 -6.74
C ILE A 105 -1.78 -3.13 -7.88
N ALA A 106 -2.12 -1.86 -7.75
CA ALA A 106 -2.69 -1.06 -8.83
C ALA A 106 -1.58 -0.22 -9.47
N VAL A 107 -1.17 -0.58 -10.68
CA VAL A 107 -0.24 0.24 -11.46
C VAL A 107 -1.06 1.28 -12.19
N ASN A 108 -0.99 2.54 -11.76
CA ASN A 108 -1.68 3.62 -12.46
C ASN A 108 -0.90 3.98 -13.72
N ALA A 109 -1.50 3.70 -14.89
CA ALA A 109 -0.85 3.81 -16.19
C ALA A 109 -0.66 5.28 -16.59
N PHE A 110 0.49 5.60 -17.17
CA PHE A 110 0.76 6.91 -17.75
C PHE A 110 1.12 6.78 -19.25
N PRO A 111 0.79 7.79 -20.10
CA PRO A 111 1.05 7.70 -21.54
C PRO A 111 2.52 7.47 -21.95
N THR A 112 3.46 7.81 -21.08
CA THR A 112 4.90 7.65 -21.34
C THR A 112 5.46 6.33 -20.81
N ASP A 113 4.67 5.55 -20.09
CA ASP A 113 5.13 4.27 -19.54
C ASP A 113 5.27 3.27 -20.70
N THR A 114 6.42 2.62 -20.79
CA THR A 114 6.64 1.64 -21.86
C THR A 114 6.13 0.26 -21.45
N ARG A 115 5.88 -0.59 -22.45
CA ARG A 115 5.48 -1.97 -22.19
C ARG A 115 6.54 -2.74 -21.39
N ALA A 116 7.83 -2.50 -21.68
CA ALA A 116 8.94 -3.12 -20.98
C ALA A 116 8.98 -2.72 -19.49
N GLU A 117 8.73 -1.44 -19.18
CA GLU A 117 8.66 -0.97 -17.80
C GLU A 117 7.48 -1.60 -17.04
N LEU A 118 6.31 -1.66 -17.67
CA LEU A 118 5.12 -2.28 -17.07
C LEU A 118 5.33 -3.77 -16.83
N ASP A 119 5.89 -4.49 -17.80
CA ASP A 119 6.15 -5.93 -17.69
C ASP A 119 7.20 -6.23 -16.61
N LEU A 120 8.24 -5.40 -16.46
CA LEU A 120 9.23 -5.54 -15.39
C LEU A 120 8.61 -5.36 -14.00
N LEU A 121 7.79 -4.34 -13.82
CA LEU A 121 7.06 -4.10 -12.57
C LEU A 121 6.16 -5.29 -12.23
N VAL A 122 5.34 -5.74 -13.17
CA VAL A 122 4.43 -6.88 -12.98
C VAL A 122 5.22 -8.12 -12.57
N LYS A 123 6.31 -8.43 -13.28
CA LYS A 123 7.17 -9.59 -12.99
C LYS A 123 7.69 -9.56 -11.55
N ILE A 124 8.22 -8.42 -11.11
CA ILE A 124 8.82 -8.29 -9.77
C ILE A 124 7.74 -8.35 -8.67
N ALA A 125 6.64 -7.63 -8.84
CA ALA A 125 5.56 -7.64 -7.84
C ALA A 125 4.90 -9.04 -7.71
N GLN A 126 4.72 -9.76 -8.82
CA GLN A 126 4.26 -11.16 -8.79
C GLN A 126 5.26 -12.09 -8.11
N GLY A 127 6.57 -11.88 -8.32
CA GLY A 127 7.62 -12.64 -7.64
C GLY A 127 7.61 -12.51 -6.11
N ILE A 128 7.00 -11.45 -5.58
CA ILE A 128 6.87 -11.18 -4.13
C ILE A 128 5.47 -11.61 -3.62
N GLY A 129 4.69 -12.30 -4.45
CA GLY A 129 3.39 -12.85 -4.08
C GLY A 129 2.26 -11.82 -4.02
N ALA A 130 2.39 -10.68 -4.70
CA ALA A 130 1.31 -9.71 -4.86
C ALA A 130 0.65 -9.85 -6.24
N ASP A 131 -0.69 -9.83 -6.26
CA ASP A 131 -1.42 -9.69 -7.52
C ASP A 131 -1.20 -8.29 -8.09
N VAL A 132 -1.19 -8.15 -9.41
CA VAL A 132 -0.98 -6.87 -10.09
C VAL A 132 -2.05 -6.64 -11.12
N ALA A 133 -2.59 -5.43 -11.18
CA ALA A 133 -3.47 -4.96 -12.23
C ALA A 133 -3.01 -3.59 -12.73
N LEU A 134 -2.98 -3.44 -14.05
CA LEU A 134 -2.87 -2.13 -14.67
C LEU A 134 -4.21 -1.40 -14.49
N SER A 135 -4.15 -0.15 -14.08
CA SER A 135 -5.30 0.72 -13.89
C SER A 135 -5.22 1.90 -14.85
N GLU A 136 -6.22 2.02 -15.70
CA GLU A 136 -6.39 3.12 -16.66
C GLU A 136 -7.58 4.01 -16.30
N VAL A 137 -8.01 3.98 -15.03
CA VAL A 137 -9.24 4.65 -14.56
C VAL A 137 -9.25 6.15 -14.80
N TRP A 138 -8.07 6.78 -14.89
CA TRP A 138 -7.96 8.19 -15.22
C TRP A 138 -8.38 8.50 -16.66
N ALA A 139 -7.99 7.65 -17.62
CA ALA A 139 -8.28 7.86 -19.04
C ALA A 139 -9.59 7.21 -19.49
N LYS A 140 -9.98 6.09 -18.86
CA LYS A 140 -11.10 5.22 -19.29
C LYS A 140 -12.24 5.13 -18.27
N GLY A 141 -12.19 5.91 -17.18
CA GLY A 141 -13.18 5.83 -16.12
C GLY A 141 -13.27 4.43 -15.51
N ALA A 142 -14.49 3.98 -15.17
CA ALA A 142 -14.68 2.68 -14.51
C ALA A 142 -14.18 1.48 -15.34
N ASP A 143 -14.27 1.54 -16.67
CA ASP A 143 -13.83 0.45 -17.56
C ASP A 143 -12.33 0.17 -17.42
N GLY A 144 -11.53 1.21 -17.18
CA GLY A 144 -10.09 1.09 -16.92
C GLY A 144 -9.73 0.46 -15.58
N GLY A 145 -10.71 0.19 -14.72
CA GLY A 145 -10.54 -0.39 -13.39
C GLY A 145 -11.11 -1.79 -13.22
N VAL A 146 -11.74 -2.36 -14.26
CA VAL A 146 -12.43 -3.66 -14.17
C VAL A 146 -11.48 -4.79 -13.78
N GLU A 147 -10.28 -4.84 -14.35
CA GLU A 147 -9.29 -5.87 -14.01
C GLU A 147 -8.78 -5.72 -12.57
N LEU A 148 -8.57 -4.48 -12.11
CA LEU A 148 -8.24 -4.22 -10.70
C LEU A 148 -9.37 -4.69 -9.79
N ALA A 149 -10.63 -4.36 -10.11
CA ALA A 149 -11.79 -4.79 -9.33
C ALA A 149 -11.89 -6.32 -9.23
N LYS A 150 -11.70 -7.05 -10.35
CA LYS A 150 -11.68 -8.52 -10.36
C LYS A 150 -10.57 -9.08 -9.46
N LYS A 151 -9.37 -8.51 -9.53
CA LYS A 151 -8.23 -8.91 -8.67
C LYS A 151 -8.49 -8.63 -7.20
N VAL A 152 -9.14 -7.51 -6.88
CA VAL A 152 -9.55 -7.19 -5.50
C VAL A 152 -10.59 -8.17 -5.00
N LEU A 153 -11.62 -8.49 -5.79
CA LEU A 153 -12.63 -9.50 -5.41
C LEU A 153 -11.99 -10.86 -5.12
N ALA A 154 -11.14 -11.34 -6.03
CA ALA A 154 -10.40 -12.58 -5.82
C ALA A 154 -9.47 -12.52 -4.59
N ALA A 155 -8.94 -11.34 -4.26
CA ALA A 155 -8.13 -11.15 -3.07
C ALA A 155 -8.96 -11.22 -1.78
N MET A 156 -10.18 -10.67 -1.79
CA MET A 156 -11.11 -10.68 -0.65
C MET A 156 -11.62 -12.09 -0.32
N ASP A 157 -11.69 -12.98 -1.32
CA ASP A 157 -12.07 -14.38 -1.13
C ASP A 157 -10.96 -15.23 -0.48
N ARG A 158 -9.72 -14.74 -0.45
CA ARG A 158 -8.62 -15.42 0.24
C ARG A 158 -8.74 -15.23 1.76
N PRO A 159 -8.36 -16.24 2.56
CA PRO A 159 -8.31 -16.09 4.01
C PRO A 159 -7.42 -14.91 4.43
N SER A 160 -8.00 -13.94 5.13
CA SER A 160 -7.26 -12.88 5.83
C SER A 160 -6.97 -13.35 7.26
N ASN A 161 -5.70 -13.30 7.67
CA ASN A 161 -5.29 -13.52 9.05
C ASN A 161 -4.84 -12.20 9.69
N PHE A 162 -5.71 -11.20 9.58
CA PHE A 162 -5.42 -9.85 10.04
C PHE A 162 -5.01 -9.84 11.52
N LYS A 163 -3.82 -9.30 11.78
CA LYS A 163 -3.26 -9.08 13.11
C LYS A 163 -2.67 -7.70 13.22
N PHE A 164 -2.70 -7.15 14.42
CA PHE A 164 -2.02 -5.89 14.71
C PHE A 164 -0.50 -6.08 14.82
N LEU A 165 0.26 -5.02 14.58
CA LEU A 165 1.72 -5.06 14.59
C LEU A 165 2.31 -5.22 15.99
N TYR A 166 1.60 -4.66 16.98
CA TYR A 166 2.00 -4.62 18.39
C TYR A 166 0.79 -4.72 19.34
N ASP A 167 1.06 -5.07 20.60
CA ASP A 167 0.08 -5.03 21.68
C ASP A 167 0.00 -3.62 22.31
N VAL A 168 -1.20 -3.18 22.66
CA VAL A 168 -1.43 -1.91 23.38
C VAL A 168 -0.87 -1.93 24.80
N ALA A 169 -0.61 -3.09 25.38
CA ALA A 169 0.03 -3.22 26.69
C ALA A 169 1.54 -2.93 26.67
N LEU A 170 2.19 -2.95 25.49
CA LEU A 170 3.63 -2.68 25.41
C LEU A 170 3.98 -1.25 25.86
N PRO A 171 5.16 -1.05 26.47
CA PRO A 171 5.69 0.29 26.72
C PRO A 171 5.76 1.14 25.44
N ILE A 172 5.60 2.47 25.59
CA ILE A 172 5.57 3.40 24.45
C ILE A 172 6.81 3.25 23.56
N LYS A 173 8.00 3.15 24.16
CA LYS A 173 9.26 3.01 23.42
C LYS A 173 9.31 1.71 22.60
N GLU A 174 8.77 0.62 23.13
CA GLU A 174 8.72 -0.67 22.43
C GLU A 174 7.74 -0.65 21.25
N LYS A 175 6.62 0.06 21.37
CA LYS A 175 5.70 0.26 20.24
C LYS A 175 6.36 1.05 19.11
N ILE A 176 7.03 2.15 19.46
CA ILE A 176 7.77 2.99 18.50
C ILE A 176 8.87 2.15 17.82
N GLU A 177 9.65 1.40 18.59
CA GLU A 177 10.70 0.54 18.06
C GLU A 177 10.15 -0.59 17.18
N THR A 178 9.00 -1.15 17.53
CA THR A 178 8.32 -2.16 16.71
C THR A 178 7.94 -1.60 15.35
N ILE A 179 7.33 -0.41 15.29
CA ILE A 179 6.99 0.26 14.03
C ILE A 179 8.28 0.56 13.24
N ALA A 180 9.28 1.15 13.89
CA ALA A 180 10.52 1.54 13.23
C ALA A 180 11.25 0.36 12.59
N LYS A 181 11.38 -0.76 13.32
CA LYS A 181 12.08 -1.95 12.83
C LYS A 181 11.27 -2.71 11.78
N LYS A 182 9.98 -2.95 12.02
CA LYS A 182 9.17 -3.81 11.15
C LYS A 182 8.68 -3.09 9.90
N ILE A 183 8.23 -1.85 10.03
CA ILE A 183 7.63 -1.08 8.93
C ILE A 183 8.70 -0.30 8.18
N TYR A 184 9.54 0.46 8.88
CA TYR A 184 10.55 1.31 8.21
C TYR A 184 11.85 0.57 7.90
N GLY A 185 12.13 -0.55 8.58
CA GLY A 185 13.41 -1.25 8.45
C GLY A 185 14.58 -0.53 9.13
N ALA A 186 14.29 0.29 10.15
CA ALA A 186 15.32 0.99 10.90
C ALA A 186 16.06 0.04 11.85
N ASP A 187 17.37 0.25 12.04
CA ASP A 187 18.17 -0.54 12.99
C ASP A 187 17.84 -0.22 14.46
N ALA A 188 17.60 1.06 14.76
CA ALA A 188 17.39 1.55 16.11
C ALA A 188 16.55 2.83 16.16
N VAL A 189 16.11 3.18 17.37
CA VAL A 189 15.43 4.45 17.67
C VAL A 189 16.18 5.18 18.78
N ASN A 190 16.57 6.42 18.51
CA ASN A 190 17.22 7.29 19.50
C ASN A 190 16.19 8.26 20.11
N TYR A 191 16.26 8.44 21.43
CA TYR A 191 15.38 9.34 22.17
C TYR A 191 16.22 10.46 22.79
N LEU A 192 15.83 11.71 22.54
CA LEU A 192 16.40 12.87 23.23
C LEU A 192 15.87 12.95 24.67
N PRO A 193 16.61 13.60 25.59
CA PRO A 193 16.17 13.83 26.96
C PRO A 193 14.83 14.55 27.08
#